data_AF-A0A928A2K8-F1
#
_entry.id   AF-A0A928A2K8-F1
#
_cell.length_a   1.000
_cell.length_b   1.000
_cell.length_c   1.000
_cell.angle_alpha   90.00
_cell.angle_beta   90.00
_cell.angle_gamma   90.00
#
_symmetry.space_group_name_H-M   'P 1'
#
loop_
_entity.id
_entity.type
_entity.pdbx_description
1 polymer ?
#
loop_
_entity_poly.entity_id
_entity_poly.type
_entity_poly.pdbx_seq_one_letter_code
_entity_poly.pdbx_strand_id
1 'polypeptide(L)'
;EYDETKKAIDFFINQYSKSTIKELNDIAKTFTNWYDEIINAYSKNTYGVVLTNAMAESNNNYIQTLINIGYGYSNFKRLRKRVLYMSSNKKRNQF
;
A
#
# COMPACT_ATOMS: atom_id res chain seq x y z
N GLU A 1 7.89 19.81 6.71
CA GLU A 1 7.52 18.41 6.40
C GLU A 1 6.02 18.17 6.50
N TYR A 2 5.38 18.15 7.68
CA TYR A 2 3.92 17.97 7.78
C TYR A 2 3.12 19.01 6.96
N ASP A 3 3.43 20.30 7.14
CA ASP A 3 2.79 21.39 6.39
C ASP A 3 3.12 21.37 4.89
N GLU A 4 4.26 20.80 4.51
CA GLU A 4 4.65 20.67 3.10
C GLU A 4 3.84 19.55 2.44
N THR A 5 3.70 18.41 3.12
CA THR A 5 2.83 17.30 2.71
C THR A 5 1.39 17.78 2.58
N LYS A 6 0.89 18.55 3.55
CA LYS A 6 -0.44 19.14 3.51
C LYS A 6 -0.66 20.00 2.26
N LYS A 7 0.26 20.96 2.01
CA LYS A 7 0.23 21.82 0.82
C LYS A 7 0.26 21.03 -0.48
N ALA A 8 1.06 19.96 -0.54
CA ALA A 8 1.14 19.11 -1.72
C ALA A 8 -0.17 18.36 -1.97
N ILE A 9 -0.76 17.74 -0.94
CA ILE A 9 -2.04 17.03 -1.06
C ILE A 9 -3.18 17.99 -1.43
N ASP A 10 -3.24 19.17 -0.81
CA ASP A 10 -4.22 20.21 -1.16
C ASP A 10 -4.10 20.65 -2.62
N PHE A 11 -2.86 20.80 -3.12
CA PHE A 11 -2.61 21.10 -4.53
C PHE A 11 -3.17 20.00 -5.44
N PHE A 12 -2.91 18.72 -5.14
CA PHE A 12 -3.41 17.60 -5.95
C PHE A 12 -4.94 17.51 -5.92
N ILE A 13 -5.57 17.64 -4.76
CA ILE A 13 -7.04 17.65 -4.65
C ILE A 13 -7.64 18.76 -5.51
N ASN A 14 -7.07 19.96 -5.46
CA ASN A 14 -7.55 21.11 -6.21
C ASN A 14 -7.36 20.95 -7.74
N GLN A 15 -6.24 20.37 -8.19
CA GLN A 15 -6.02 20.12 -9.62
C GLN A 15 -6.93 19.00 -10.13
N TYR A 16 -7.03 17.90 -9.39
CA TYR A 16 -7.75 16.72 -9.84
C TYR A 16 -9.28 16.90 -9.80
N SER A 17 -9.80 17.69 -8.86
CA SER A 17 -11.23 18.04 -8.78
C SER A 17 -11.70 19.00 -9.88
N LYS A 18 -10.77 19.69 -10.55
CA LYS A 18 -11.05 20.58 -11.69
C LYS A 18 -10.91 19.90 -13.04
N SER A 19 -10.43 18.65 -13.04
CA SER A 19 -10.24 17.90 -14.27
C SER A 19 -11.57 17.52 -14.90
N THR A 20 -11.62 17.49 -16.23
CA THR A 20 -12.77 16.96 -16.99
C THR A 20 -12.81 15.42 -16.96
N ILE A 21 -11.71 14.78 -16.56
CA ILE A 21 -11.57 13.33 -16.47
C ILE A 21 -12.19 12.84 -15.16
N LYS A 22 -13.17 11.96 -15.25
CA LYS A 22 -13.92 11.47 -14.08
C LYS A 22 -13.02 10.72 -13.10
N GLU A 23 -12.08 9.92 -13.59
CA GLU A 23 -11.13 9.14 -12.79
C GLU A 23 -10.26 10.04 -11.91
N LEU A 24 -9.82 11.19 -12.44
CA LEU A 24 -9.08 12.18 -11.65
C LEU A 24 -9.96 12.79 -10.55
N ASN A 25 -11.23 13.07 -10.84
CA ASN A 25 -12.17 13.52 -9.81
C ASN A 25 -12.38 12.48 -8.71
N ASP A 26 -12.44 11.19 -9.07
CA ASP A 26 -12.59 10.10 -8.09
C ASP A 26 -11.31 9.92 -7.25
N ILE A 27 -10.13 10.16 -7.83
CA ILE A 27 -8.86 10.25 -7.08
C ILE A 27 -8.90 11.44 -6.11
N ALA A 28 -9.38 12.62 -6.54
CA ALA A 28 -9.52 13.78 -5.66
C ALA A 28 -10.45 13.51 -4.47
N LYS A 29 -11.58 12.82 -4.71
CA LYS A 29 -12.48 12.37 -3.64
C LYS A 29 -11.78 11.42 -2.69
N THR A 30 -10.98 10.49 -3.19
CA THR A 30 -10.23 9.54 -2.37
C THR A 30 -9.23 10.27 -1.48
N PHE A 31 -8.46 11.22 -2.02
CA PHE A 31 -7.56 12.05 -1.23
C PHE A 31 -8.29 12.89 -0.18
N THR A 32 -9.49 13.38 -0.48
CA THR A 32 -10.30 14.15 0.46
C THR A 32 -10.85 13.27 1.59
N ASN A 33 -11.30 12.05 1.27
CA ASN A 33 -11.87 11.12 2.25
C ASN A 33 -10.84 10.55 3.22
N TRP A 34 -9.59 10.40 2.78
CA TRP A 34 -8.47 9.83 3.55
C TRP A 34 -7.39 10.87 3.87
N TYR A 35 -7.79 12.14 3.96
CA TYR A 35 -6.88 13.27 3.97
C TYR A 35 -5.88 13.20 5.15
N ASP A 36 -6.40 12.99 6.36
CA ASP A 36 -5.59 12.97 7.57
C ASP A 36 -4.67 11.74 7.58
N GLU A 37 -5.16 10.57 7.18
CA GLU A 37 -4.38 9.33 7.12
C GLU A 37 -3.22 9.44 6.12
N ILE A 38 -3.47 10.02 4.95
CA ILE A 38 -2.46 10.22 3.92
C ILE A 38 -1.39 11.19 4.42
N ILE A 39 -1.78 12.34 4.99
CA ILE A 39 -0.81 13.30 5.54
C ILE A 39 0.01 12.65 6.65
N ASN A 40 -0.62 11.90 7.55
CA ASN A 40 0.06 11.20 8.63
C ASN A 40 0.99 10.09 8.13
N ALA A 41 0.67 9.44 7.02
CA ALA A 41 1.52 8.41 6.41
C ALA A 41 2.79 8.97 5.77
N TYR A 42 2.68 10.11 5.11
CA TYR A 42 3.79 10.78 4.43
C TYR A 42 4.57 11.75 5.32
N SER A 43 4.04 12.09 6.49
CA SER A 43 4.76 12.87 7.50
C SER A 43 5.60 11.94 8.39
N LYS A 44 6.74 12.44 8.87
CA LYS A 44 7.52 11.71 9.88
C LYS A 44 6.68 11.48 11.13
N ASN A 45 6.64 10.24 11.59
CA ASN A 45 6.04 9.88 12.86
C ASN A 45 6.88 10.40 14.04
N THR A 46 6.43 10.16 15.28
CA THR A 46 7.10 10.56 16.53
C THR A 46 8.57 10.12 16.63
N TYR A 47 8.99 9.12 15.83
CA TYR A 47 10.35 8.59 15.80
C TYR A 47 11.18 9.10 14.60
N GLY A 48 10.66 10.06 13.83
CA GLY A 48 11.35 10.62 12.66
C GLY A 48 11.29 9.72 11.42
N VAL A 49 10.43 8.70 11.41
CA VAL A 49 10.32 7.69 10.35
C VAL A 49 9.02 7.89 9.57
N VAL A 50 9.09 7.85 8.25
CA VAL A 50 7.92 7.85 7.36
C VAL A 50 7.35 6.43 7.29
N LEU A 51 6.03 6.28 7.31
CA LEU A 51 5.40 4.96 7.15
C LEU A 51 5.81 4.36 5.80
N THR A 52 6.39 3.16 5.84
CA THR A 52 6.87 2.46 4.64
C THR A 52 5.96 1.32 4.26
N ASN A 53 5.55 1.28 2.99
CA ASN A 53 4.79 0.16 2.41
C ASN A 53 5.69 -1.02 1.98
N ALA A 54 7.02 -0.89 2.08
CA ALA A 54 7.97 -1.85 1.53
C ALA A 54 7.78 -3.28 2.08
N MET A 55 7.45 -3.40 3.38
CA MET A 55 7.19 -4.71 3.99
C MET A 55 5.93 -5.38 3.46
N ALA A 56 4.86 -4.61 3.22
CA ALA A 56 3.62 -5.13 2.65
C ALA A 56 3.81 -5.51 1.18
N GLU A 57 4.50 -4.67 0.39
CA GLU A 57 4.83 -4.94 -1.01
C GLU A 57 5.69 -6.21 -1.17
N SER A 58 6.72 -6.37 -0.33
CA SER A 58 7.56 -7.56 -0.30
C SER A 58 6.74 -8.83 -0.05
N ASN A 59 5.78 -8.78 0.88
CA ASN A 59 4.89 -9.89 1.16
C ASN A 59 3.93 -10.16 -0.01
N ASN A 60 3.33 -9.13 -0.60
CA ASN A 60 2.40 -9.27 -1.74
C ASN A 60 3.08 -9.88 -2.96
N ASN A 61 4.28 -9.40 -3.30
CA ASN A 61 5.07 -9.94 -4.41
C ASN A 61 5.41 -11.42 -4.19
N TYR A 62 5.75 -11.79 -2.95
CA TYR A 62 6.02 -13.17 -2.59
C TYR A 62 4.76 -14.06 -2.73
N ILE A 63 3.61 -13.59 -2.25
CA ILE A 63 2.33 -14.30 -2.41
C ILE A 63 1.99 -14.46 -3.90
N GLN A 64 2.13 -13.41 -4.71
CA GLN A 64 1.89 -13.47 -6.14
C GLN A 64 2.79 -14.50 -6.82
N THR A 65 4.07 -14.57 -6.40
CA THR A 65 5.02 -15.58 -6.89
C THR A 65 4.56 -17.00 -6.55
N LEU A 66 4.08 -17.24 -5.32
CA LEU A 66 3.54 -18.53 -4.91
C LEU A 66 2.27 -18.92 -5.68
N ILE A 67 1.42 -17.93 -6.03
CA ILE A 67 0.23 -18.13 -6.86
C ILE A 67 0.65 -18.55 -8.27
N ASN A 68 1.62 -17.85 -8.87
CA ASN A 68 2.11 -18.10 -10.22
C ASN A 68 2.77 -19.48 -10.34
N ILE A 69 3.66 -19.87 -9.40
CA ILE A 69 4.29 -21.20 -9.37
C ILE A 69 3.24 -22.31 -9.14
N GLY A 70 2.14 -21.98 -8.47
CA GLY A 70 1.03 -22.90 -8.26
C GLY A 70 0.09 -23.08 -9.45
N TYR A 71 0.30 -22.34 -10.56
CA TYR A 71 -0.64 -22.21 -11.68
C TYR A 71 -2.04 -21.76 -11.23
N GLY A 72 -2.09 -20.88 -10.23
CA GLY A 72 -3.33 -20.42 -9.61
C GLY A 72 -3.82 -21.34 -8.48
N TYR A 73 -4.78 -20.84 -7.71
CA TYR A 73 -5.42 -21.59 -6.62
C TYR A 73 -6.92 -21.39 -6.70
N SER A 74 -7.67 -22.48 -6.85
CA SER A 74 -9.14 -22.47 -6.76
C SER A 74 -9.66 -22.47 -5.32
N ASN A 75 -8.81 -22.83 -4.34
CA ASN A 75 -9.18 -22.94 -2.93
C ASN A 75 -8.33 -22.01 -2.06
N PHE A 76 -8.96 -20.99 -1.49
CA PHE A 76 -8.30 -20.01 -0.62
C PHE A 76 -7.69 -20.65 0.64
N LYS A 77 -8.35 -21.65 1.24
CA LYS A 77 -7.81 -22.37 2.42
C LYS A 77 -6.49 -23.05 2.10
N ARG A 78 -6.35 -23.59 0.88
CA ARG A 78 -5.10 -24.19 0.40
C ARG A 78 -4.02 -23.12 0.15
N LEU A 79 -4.38 -22.02 -0.51
CA LEU A 79 -3.48 -20.89 -0.74
C LEU A 79 -2.93 -20.35 0.59
N ARG A 80 -3.82 -20.05 1.55
CA ARG A 80 -3.45 -19.53 2.87
C ARG A 80 -2.48 -20.46 3.59
N LYS A 81 -2.77 -21.77 3.66
CA LYS A 81 -1.87 -22.75 4.30
C LYS A 81 -0.49 -22.75 3.67
N ARG A 82 -0.40 -22.69 2.34
CA ARG A 82 0.87 -22.69 1.62
C ARG A 82 1.65 -21.40 1.82
N VAL A 83 1.00 -20.24 1.75
CA VAL A 83 1.62 -18.94 2.03
C VAL A 83 2.22 -18.93 3.43
N LEU A 84 1.46 -19.35 4.45
CA LEU A 84 1.96 -19.40 5.83
C LEU A 84 3.15 -20.34 5.97
N TYR A 85 3.06 -21.57 5.44
CA TYR A 85 4.15 -22.54 5.51
C TYR A 85 5.44 -22.03 4.84
N MET A 86 5.33 -21.47 3.64
CA MET A 86 6.48 -21.00 2.86
C MET A 86 7.10 -19.74 3.48
N SER A 87 6.29 -18.80 3.97
CA SER A 87 6.75 -17.60 4.67
C SER A 87 7.46 -17.92 5.99
N SER A 88 7.01 -18.93 6.74
CA SER A 88 7.70 -19.40 7.95
C SER A 88 9.05 -20.03 7.64
N ASN A 89 9.16 -20.80 6.56
CA ASN A 89 10.42 -21.40 6.13
C ASN A 89 11.43 -20.37 5.61
N LYS A 90 10.97 -19.33 4.91
CA LYS A 90 11.81 -18.20 4.48
C LYS A 90 12.56 -17.57 5.65
N LYS A 91 11.91 -17.39 6.81
CA LYS A 91 12.52 -16.81 8.02
C LYS A 91 13.54 -17.75 8.68
N ARG A 92 13.34 -19.07 8.62
CA ARG A 92 14.25 -20.06 9.23
C ARG A 92 15.58 -20.18 8.50
N ASN A 93 15.59 -19.99 7.17
CA ASN A 93 16.80 -20.10 6.36
C ASN A 93 17.65 -18.82 6.31
N GLN A 94 17.30 -17.80 7.10
CA GLN A 94 18.05 -16.54 7.22
C GLN A 94 18.86 -16.46 8.53
N PHE A 95 18.91 -17.56 9.29
CA PHE A 95 19.71 -17.76 10.50
C PHE A 95 20.61 -18.98 10.34
#